data_AF-A0A4Y6R8N0-F1
#
_entry.id   AF-A0A4Y6R8N0-F1
#
_cell.length_a   1.000
_cell.length_b   1.000
_cell.length_c   1.000
_cell.angle_alpha   90.00
_cell.angle_beta   90.00
_cell.angle_gamma   90.00
#
_symmetry.space_group_name_H-M   'P 1'
#
loop_
_entity.id
_entity.type
_entity.pdbx_description
1 polymer ?
#
loop_
_entity_poly.entity_id
_entity_poly.type
_entity_poly.pdbx_seq_one_letter_code
_entity_poly.pdbx_strand_id
1 'polypeptide(L)'
;MTEQVFLVDDQAAVRKAMKRLLASAGYDVVAYESARAFLDSGMADAAGCLVLDLEMPDMNGLALQQALAGSLLPVIFLTGHGDIGSGVRAMKAGASDFLTKPVDGAILLAAVQGALDQNRVARAEQAECDELRARLDSLTPREREVLALLVEGKLNKQIADQLGIVEKTIKVHRARVLAKMKVRSSTALVRLVDRVQRAAGDRT
;
A
#
# COMPACT_ATOMS: atom_id res chain seq x y z
N MET A 1 18.85 4.63 -2.53
CA MET A 1 18.05 3.70 -1.72
C MET A 1 17.86 2.48 -2.60
N THR A 2 18.40 1.34 -2.20
CA THR A 2 18.30 0.10 -2.99
C THR A 2 16.91 -0.49 -2.84
N GLU A 3 16.28 -0.85 -3.96
CA GLU A 3 14.97 -1.50 -3.96
C GLU A 3 15.11 -2.96 -3.53
N GLN A 4 14.16 -3.43 -2.71
CA GLN A 4 14.24 -4.74 -2.09
C GLN A 4 13.40 -5.76 -2.85
N VAL A 5 13.99 -6.92 -3.12
CA VAL A 5 13.33 -8.05 -3.78
C VAL A 5 13.39 -9.25 -2.84
N PHE A 6 12.23 -9.76 -2.48
CA PHE A 6 12.10 -10.99 -1.71
C PHE A 6 11.95 -12.15 -2.68
N LEU A 7 12.76 -13.19 -2.53
CA LEU A 7 12.71 -14.39 -3.36
C LEU A 7 12.33 -15.58 -2.49
N VAL A 8 11.29 -16.32 -2.88
CA VAL A 8 10.85 -17.52 -2.17
C VAL A 8 10.80 -18.67 -3.17
N ASP A 9 11.65 -19.66 -2.97
CA ASP A 9 11.78 -20.83 -3.85
C ASP A 9 12.47 -21.94 -3.04
N ASP A 10 12.01 -23.20 -3.11
CA ASP A 10 12.57 -24.30 -2.33
C ASP A 10 13.91 -24.81 -2.90
N GLN A 11 14.19 -24.55 -4.18
CA GLN A 11 15.39 -25.00 -4.87
C GLN A 11 16.56 -24.03 -4.67
N ALA A 12 17.57 -24.47 -3.92
CA ALA A 12 18.76 -23.66 -3.63
C ALA A 12 19.50 -23.18 -4.90
N ALA A 13 19.49 -23.97 -5.97
CA ALA A 13 20.10 -23.60 -7.24
C ALA A 13 19.39 -22.41 -7.90
N VAL A 14 18.04 -22.42 -7.91
CA VAL A 14 17.22 -21.34 -8.45
C VAL A 14 17.39 -20.07 -7.62
N ARG A 15 17.31 -20.18 -6.28
CA ARG A 15 17.59 -19.06 -5.36
C ARG A 15 18.94 -18.40 -5.65
N LYS A 16 19.99 -19.20 -5.82
CA LYS A 16 21.34 -18.70 -6.08
C LYS A 16 21.45 -18.03 -7.44
N ALA A 17 20.84 -18.58 -8.49
CA ALA A 17 20.87 -18.01 -9.83
C ALA A 17 20.12 -16.68 -9.90
N MET A 18 18.89 -16.64 -9.39
CA MET A 18 18.06 -15.42 -9.39
C MET A 18 18.63 -14.33 -8.51
N LYS A 19 19.14 -14.68 -7.31
CA LYS A 19 19.82 -13.72 -6.44
C LYS A 19 20.99 -13.05 -7.15
N ARG A 20 21.79 -13.80 -7.91
CA ARG A 20 22.91 -13.24 -8.69
C ARG A 20 22.43 -12.30 -9.79
N LEU A 21 21.42 -12.70 -10.56
CA LEU A 21 20.85 -11.88 -11.63
C LEU A 21 20.28 -10.56 -11.07
N LEU A 22 19.41 -10.64 -10.07
CA LEU A 22 18.78 -9.48 -9.47
C LEU A 22 19.79 -8.55 -8.79
N ALA A 23 20.78 -9.11 -8.07
CA ALA A 23 21.85 -8.30 -7.48
C ALA A 23 22.72 -7.62 -8.53
N SER A 24 22.97 -8.28 -9.68
CA SER A 24 23.73 -7.66 -10.79
C SER A 24 23.01 -6.47 -11.43
N ALA A 25 21.68 -6.41 -11.28
CA ALA A 25 20.85 -5.29 -11.69
C ALA A 25 20.71 -4.20 -10.60
N GLY A 26 21.33 -4.37 -9.43
CA GLY A 26 21.37 -3.37 -8.36
C GLY A 26 20.29 -3.53 -7.27
N TYR A 27 19.50 -4.60 -7.30
CA TYR A 27 18.50 -4.89 -6.26
C TYR A 27 19.12 -5.50 -5.01
N ASP A 28 18.55 -5.18 -3.84
CA ASP A 28 18.86 -5.88 -2.59
C ASP A 28 17.96 -7.12 -2.46
N VAL A 29 18.56 -8.31 -2.40
CA VAL A 29 17.83 -9.57 -2.56
C VAL A 29 17.93 -10.43 -1.30
N VAL A 30 16.78 -10.61 -0.66
CA VAL A 30 16.60 -11.52 0.47
C VAL A 30 15.87 -12.77 -0.02
N ALA A 31 16.50 -13.93 0.15
CA ALA A 31 15.98 -15.19 -0.35
C ALA A 31 15.59 -16.13 0.79
N TYR A 32 14.43 -16.76 0.68
CA TYR A 32 13.86 -17.70 1.63
C TYR A 32 13.63 -19.04 0.95
N GLU A 33 13.83 -20.11 1.70
CA GLU A 33 13.65 -21.48 1.20
C GLU A 33 12.20 -21.98 1.28
N SER A 34 11.32 -21.25 1.97
CA SER A 34 9.92 -21.62 2.11
C SER A 34 9.04 -20.40 2.35
N ALA A 35 7.75 -20.54 2.03
CA ALA A 35 6.75 -19.51 2.35
C ALA A 35 6.65 -19.23 3.85
N ARG A 36 6.84 -20.25 4.70
CA ARG A 36 6.83 -20.10 6.16
C ARG A 36 7.97 -19.19 6.63
N ALA A 37 9.19 -19.44 6.16
CA ALA A 37 10.35 -18.64 6.50
C ALA A 37 10.18 -17.17 6.09
N PHE A 38 9.51 -16.92 4.96
CA PHE A 38 9.16 -15.56 4.55
C PHE A 38 8.12 -14.92 5.48
N LEU A 39 7.04 -15.62 5.83
CA LEU A 39 6.02 -15.08 6.75
C LEU A 39 6.59 -14.78 8.14
N ASP A 40 7.42 -15.66 8.67
CA ASP A 40 8.03 -15.53 9.99
C ASP A 40 9.07 -14.39 10.05
N SER A 41 9.55 -13.91 8.89
CA SER A 41 10.47 -12.76 8.81
C SER A 41 9.80 -11.41 9.12
N GLY A 42 8.47 -11.34 9.10
CA GLY A 42 7.73 -10.08 9.27
C GLY A 42 7.80 -9.12 8.08
N MET A 43 8.31 -9.57 6.93
CA MET A 43 8.47 -8.74 5.72
C MET A 43 7.21 -8.65 4.84
N ALA A 44 6.08 -9.18 5.31
CA ALA A 44 4.82 -9.20 4.58
C ALA A 44 4.37 -7.80 4.10
N ASP A 45 4.66 -6.75 4.88
CA ASP A 45 4.33 -5.35 4.56
C ASP A 45 5.57 -4.50 4.27
N ALA A 46 6.70 -5.11 3.88
CA ALA A 46 7.90 -4.37 3.52
C ALA A 46 7.79 -3.67 2.15
N ALA A 47 8.54 -2.58 1.96
CA ALA A 47 8.65 -1.93 0.65
C ALA A 47 9.54 -2.77 -0.28
N GLY A 48 9.02 -3.14 -1.45
CA GLY A 48 9.70 -4.06 -2.35
C GLY A 48 8.74 -4.83 -3.24
N CYS A 49 9.20 -5.96 -3.75
CA CYS A 49 8.37 -6.94 -4.45
C CYS A 49 8.74 -8.38 -4.03
N LEU A 50 7.78 -9.30 -4.17
CA LEU A 50 7.95 -10.71 -3.89
C LEU A 50 7.98 -11.51 -5.20
N VAL A 51 9.03 -12.26 -5.42
CA VAL A 51 9.15 -13.28 -6.46
C VAL A 51 8.97 -14.64 -5.81
N LEU A 52 7.92 -15.37 -6.20
CA LEU A 52 7.42 -16.53 -5.49
C LEU A 52 7.29 -17.74 -6.40
N ASP A 53 7.91 -18.85 -6.02
CA ASP A 53 7.66 -20.14 -6.65
C ASP A 53 6.25 -20.65 -6.32
N LEU A 54 5.55 -21.15 -7.34
CA LEU A 54 4.22 -21.71 -7.18
C LEU A 54 4.27 -23.12 -6.58
N GLU A 55 5.27 -23.92 -6.99
CA GLU A 55 5.38 -25.35 -6.69
C GLU A 55 6.33 -25.59 -5.51
N MET A 56 5.85 -25.36 -4.29
CA MET A 56 6.61 -25.65 -3.06
C MET A 56 5.95 -26.76 -2.22
N PRO A 57 6.74 -27.66 -1.58
CA PRO A 57 6.23 -28.85 -0.90
C PRO A 57 5.43 -28.58 0.39
N ASP A 58 5.76 -27.54 1.16
CA ASP A 58 5.12 -27.29 2.47
C ASP A 58 3.87 -26.40 2.39
N MET A 59 3.96 -25.31 1.64
CA MET A 59 2.90 -24.32 1.48
C MET A 59 2.98 -23.80 0.04
N ASN A 60 1.96 -24.12 -0.76
CA ASN A 60 1.86 -23.65 -2.14
C ASN A 60 1.88 -22.12 -2.18
N GLY A 61 2.54 -21.52 -3.18
CA GLY A 61 2.63 -20.07 -3.33
C GLY A 61 1.28 -19.35 -3.32
N LEU A 62 0.18 -19.99 -3.74
CA LEU A 62 -1.17 -19.41 -3.63
C LEU A 62 -1.63 -19.21 -2.18
N ALA A 63 -1.29 -20.13 -1.28
CA ALA A 63 -1.61 -19.98 0.14
C ALA A 63 -0.81 -18.82 0.74
N LEU A 64 0.43 -18.60 0.28
CA LEU A 64 1.23 -17.45 0.73
C LEU A 64 0.60 -16.15 0.25
N GLN A 65 0.18 -16.09 -1.01
CA GLN A 65 -0.52 -14.92 -1.53
C GLN A 65 -1.81 -14.61 -0.75
N GLN A 66 -2.58 -15.64 -0.36
CA GLN A 66 -3.74 -15.45 0.51
C GLN A 66 -3.36 -14.91 1.89
N ALA A 67 -2.25 -15.37 2.47
CA ALA A 67 -1.73 -14.84 3.74
C ALA A 67 -1.25 -13.38 3.62
N LEU A 68 -0.90 -12.93 2.41
CA LEU A 68 -0.55 -11.55 2.07
C LEU A 68 -1.77 -10.72 1.63
N ALA A 69 -3.00 -11.24 1.75
CA ALA A 69 -4.19 -10.47 1.42
C ALA A 69 -4.27 -9.19 2.26
N GLY A 70 -4.33 -8.03 1.58
CA GLY A 70 -4.31 -6.71 2.20
C GLY A 70 -2.93 -6.07 2.34
N SER A 71 -1.85 -6.82 2.10
CA SER A 71 -0.51 -6.24 1.93
C SER A 71 -0.42 -5.47 0.62
N LEU A 72 0.42 -4.43 0.61
CA LEU A 72 0.79 -3.69 -0.60
C LEU A 72 1.94 -4.35 -1.37
N LEU A 73 2.52 -5.44 -0.85
CA LEU A 73 3.66 -6.13 -1.46
C LEU A 73 3.20 -6.89 -2.72
N PRO A 74 3.59 -6.46 -3.93
CA PRO A 74 3.21 -7.13 -5.17
C PRO A 74 3.91 -8.47 -5.29
N VAL A 75 3.19 -9.46 -5.83
CA VAL A 75 3.64 -10.83 -5.96
C VAL A 75 3.76 -11.22 -7.43
N ILE A 76 4.97 -11.57 -7.85
CA ILE A 76 5.29 -12.17 -9.15
C ILE A 76 5.43 -13.67 -8.94
N PHE A 77 4.63 -14.45 -9.63
CA PHE A 77 4.76 -15.90 -9.60
C PHE A 77 5.76 -16.42 -10.61
N LEU A 78 6.51 -17.43 -10.19
CA LEU A 78 7.34 -18.28 -11.03
C LEU A 78 6.82 -19.71 -10.93
N THR A 79 6.77 -20.43 -12.04
CA THR A 79 6.36 -21.85 -12.03
C THR A 79 7.18 -22.71 -12.99
N GLY A 80 7.49 -23.94 -12.59
CA GLY A 80 8.06 -24.97 -13.48
C GLY A 80 7.07 -25.49 -14.52
N HIS A 81 5.81 -25.69 -14.13
CA HIS A 81 4.74 -26.14 -15.01
C HIS A 81 3.65 -25.07 -15.10
N GLY A 82 3.82 -24.14 -16.04
CA GLY A 82 2.80 -23.13 -16.34
C GLY A 82 1.65 -23.71 -17.14
N ASP A 83 0.64 -24.26 -16.48
CA ASP A 83 -0.67 -24.44 -17.11
C ASP A 83 -1.48 -23.13 -17.03
N ILE A 84 -2.34 -22.91 -18.03
CA ILE A 84 -3.17 -21.69 -18.12
C ILE A 84 -4.03 -21.52 -16.86
N GLY A 85 -4.48 -22.64 -16.26
CA GLY A 85 -5.30 -22.63 -15.05
C GLY A 85 -4.60 -22.00 -13.85
N SER A 86 -3.33 -22.34 -13.62
CA SER A 86 -2.56 -21.79 -12.51
C SER A 86 -2.26 -20.30 -12.68
N GLY A 87 -1.92 -19.88 -13.90
CA GLY A 87 -1.73 -18.46 -14.22
C GLY A 87 -3.00 -17.64 -13.95
N VAL A 88 -4.15 -18.11 -14.44
CA VAL A 88 -5.44 -17.43 -14.19
C VAL A 88 -5.76 -17.34 -12.71
N ARG A 89 -5.50 -18.39 -11.92
CA ARG A 89 -5.72 -18.37 -10.46
C ARG A 89 -4.83 -17.34 -9.76
N ALA A 90 -3.54 -17.31 -10.10
CA ALA A 90 -2.59 -16.35 -9.53
C ALA A 90 -3.00 -14.90 -9.83
N MET A 91 -3.36 -14.60 -11.08
CA MET A 91 -3.81 -13.27 -11.48
C MET A 91 -5.12 -12.87 -10.79
N LYS A 92 -6.09 -13.79 -10.69
CA LYS A 92 -7.35 -13.55 -9.96
C LYS A 92 -7.15 -13.32 -8.46
N ALA A 93 -6.10 -13.88 -7.88
CA ALA A 93 -5.73 -13.66 -6.49
C ALA A 93 -4.93 -12.35 -6.28
N GLY A 94 -4.68 -11.56 -7.34
CA GLY A 94 -4.00 -10.26 -7.26
C GLY A 94 -2.50 -10.32 -7.51
N ALA A 95 -2.00 -11.32 -8.23
CA ALA A 95 -0.60 -11.34 -8.64
C ALA A 95 -0.32 -10.17 -9.59
N SER A 96 0.86 -9.55 -9.46
CA SER A 96 1.30 -8.50 -10.37
C SER A 96 1.74 -9.07 -11.71
N ASP A 97 2.33 -10.27 -11.70
CA ASP A 97 2.73 -10.98 -12.92
C ASP A 97 2.87 -12.50 -12.67
N PHE A 98 2.95 -13.28 -13.76
CA PHE A 98 3.12 -14.72 -13.74
C PHE A 98 4.07 -15.15 -14.86
N LEU A 99 5.19 -15.76 -14.49
CA LEU A 99 6.24 -16.18 -15.42
C LEU A 99 6.51 -17.68 -15.31
N THR A 100 6.90 -18.30 -16.41
CA THR A 100 7.27 -19.72 -16.46
C THR A 100 8.79 -19.90 -16.41
N LYS A 101 9.25 -20.96 -15.73
CA LYS A 101 10.64 -21.39 -15.70
C LYS A 101 10.90 -22.28 -16.92
N PRO A 102 12.07 -22.16 -17.58
CA PRO A 102 13.12 -21.17 -17.32
C PRO A 102 12.68 -19.77 -17.78
N VAL A 103 12.88 -18.76 -16.92
CA VAL A 103 12.52 -17.38 -17.19
C VAL A 103 13.70 -16.63 -17.80
N ASP A 104 13.45 -15.85 -18.85
CA ASP A 104 14.46 -14.95 -19.41
C ASP A 104 14.78 -13.83 -18.41
N GLY A 105 16.07 -13.52 -18.26
CA GLY A 105 16.52 -12.55 -17.27
C GLY A 105 15.98 -11.13 -17.50
N ALA A 106 15.85 -10.69 -18.76
CA ALA A 106 15.31 -9.38 -19.08
C ALA A 106 13.80 -9.30 -18.78
N ILE A 107 13.06 -10.39 -19.04
CA ILE A 107 11.63 -10.49 -18.68
C ILE A 107 11.45 -10.41 -17.16
N LEU A 108 12.23 -11.17 -16.39
CA LEU A 108 12.17 -11.13 -14.93
C LEU A 108 12.49 -9.73 -14.38
N LEU A 109 13.54 -9.08 -14.89
CA LEU A 109 13.92 -7.74 -14.45
C LEU A 109 12.84 -6.69 -14.77
N ALA A 110 12.20 -6.80 -15.94
CA ALA A 110 11.09 -5.91 -16.31
C ALA A 110 9.86 -6.11 -15.40
N ALA A 111 9.50 -7.36 -15.11
CA ALA A 111 8.40 -7.68 -14.19
C ALA A 111 8.69 -7.16 -12.77
N VAL A 112 9.91 -7.36 -12.27
CA VAL A 112 10.36 -6.84 -10.97
C VAL A 112 10.28 -5.32 -10.91
N GLN A 113 10.77 -4.62 -11.94
CA GLN A 113 10.70 -3.16 -12.00
C GLN A 113 9.24 -2.67 -11.98
N GLY A 114 8.36 -3.29 -12.79
CA GLY A 114 6.95 -2.94 -12.84
C GLY A 114 6.25 -3.15 -11.49
N ALA A 115 6.55 -4.26 -10.81
CA ALA A 115 6.03 -4.52 -9.47
C ALA A 115 6.55 -3.49 -8.44
N LEU A 116 7.83 -3.14 -8.46
CA LEU A 116 8.40 -2.14 -7.56
C LEU A 116 7.76 -0.76 -7.75
N ASP A 117 7.53 -0.34 -9.00
CA ASP A 117 6.81 0.90 -9.29
C ASP A 117 5.36 0.87 -8.79
N GLN A 118 4.67 -0.26 -8.94
CA GLN A 118 3.33 -0.46 -8.37
C GLN A 118 3.34 -0.33 -6.84
N ASN A 119 4.30 -0.97 -6.15
CA ASN A 119 4.44 -0.87 -4.70
C ASN A 119 4.69 0.58 -4.25
N ARG A 120 5.56 1.29 -4.98
CA ARG A 120 5.89 2.70 -4.68
C ARG A 120 4.67 3.60 -4.79
N VAL A 121 3.88 3.46 -5.86
CA VAL A 121 2.64 4.24 -6.05
C VAL A 121 1.63 3.91 -4.96
N ALA A 122 1.33 2.64 -4.74
CA ALA A 122 0.35 2.21 -3.75
C ALA A 122 0.73 2.66 -2.32
N ARG A 123 2.03 2.58 -1.96
CA ARG A 123 2.52 3.07 -0.67
C ARG A 123 2.43 4.59 -0.53
N ALA A 124 2.70 5.35 -1.59
CA ALA A 124 2.57 6.80 -1.55
C ALA A 124 1.11 7.21 -1.32
N GLU A 125 0.16 6.55 -2.00
CA GLU A 125 -1.27 6.76 -1.81
C GLU A 125 -1.71 6.39 -0.39
N GLN A 126 -1.26 5.24 0.11
CA GLN A 126 -1.58 4.78 1.47
C GLN A 126 -1.00 5.73 2.52
N ALA A 127 0.24 6.20 2.34
CA ALA A 127 0.87 7.18 3.24
C ALA A 127 0.14 8.53 3.24
N GLU A 128 -0.34 9.01 2.08
CA GLU A 128 -1.19 10.20 2.02
C GLU A 128 -2.51 9.98 2.79
N CYS A 129 -3.17 8.84 2.58
CA CYS A 129 -4.41 8.51 3.30
C CYS A 129 -4.20 8.44 4.82
N ASP A 130 -3.12 7.79 5.26
CA ASP A 130 -2.80 7.61 6.68
C ASP A 130 -2.43 8.94 7.33
N GLU A 131 -1.69 9.82 6.64
CA GLU A 131 -1.40 11.16 7.16
C GLU A 131 -2.69 11.98 7.33
N LEU A 132 -3.61 11.89 6.37
CA LEU A 132 -4.89 12.59 6.45
C LEU A 132 -5.75 12.06 7.60
N ARG A 133 -5.80 10.74 7.78
CA ARG A 133 -6.50 10.10 8.90
C ARG A 133 -5.90 10.53 10.24
N ALA A 134 -4.58 10.53 10.38
CA ALA A 134 -3.90 11.00 11.59
C ALA A 134 -4.20 12.48 11.91
N ARG A 135 -4.29 13.34 10.89
CA ARG A 135 -4.70 14.75 11.08
C ARG A 135 -6.14 14.85 11.61
N LEU A 136 -7.07 14.08 11.06
CA LEU A 136 -8.45 14.01 11.55
C LEU A 136 -8.51 13.49 12.99
N ASP A 137 -7.68 12.50 13.33
CA ASP A 137 -7.60 11.91 14.67
C ASP A 137 -7.00 12.84 15.72
N SER A 138 -6.19 13.81 15.30
CA SER A 138 -5.68 14.86 16.18
C SER A 138 -6.74 15.91 16.62
N LEU A 139 -7.91 15.92 15.97
CA LEU A 139 -8.98 16.86 16.29
C LEU A 139 -9.74 16.43 17.54
N THR A 140 -9.91 17.37 18.47
CA THR A 140 -10.81 17.20 19.62
C THR A 140 -12.26 17.04 19.15
N PRO A 141 -13.16 16.46 19.97
CA PRO A 141 -14.58 16.35 19.62
C PRO A 141 -15.18 17.68 19.14
N ARG A 142 -14.86 18.78 19.85
CA ARG A 142 -15.34 20.11 19.49
C ARG A 142 -14.76 20.65 18.19
N GLU A 143 -13.50 20.36 17.89
CA GLU A 143 -12.89 20.71 16.60
C GLU A 143 -13.47 19.90 15.45
N ARG A 144 -13.89 18.64 15.67
CA ARG A 144 -14.59 17.81 14.67
C ARG A 144 -15.97 18.37 14.35
N GLU A 145 -16.74 18.79 15.35
CA GLU A 145 -18.03 19.47 15.14
C GLU A 145 -17.86 20.75 14.31
N VAL A 146 -16.86 21.57 14.65
CA VAL A 146 -16.55 22.78 13.88
C VAL A 146 -16.08 22.45 12.46
N LEU A 147 -15.26 21.41 12.27
CA LEU A 147 -14.82 20.94 10.96
C LEU A 147 -16.02 20.56 10.07
N ALA A 148 -16.97 19.79 10.58
CA ALA A 148 -18.14 19.35 9.81
C ALA A 148 -18.92 20.55 9.26
N LEU A 149 -19.20 21.55 10.10
CA LEU A 149 -19.93 22.76 9.70
C LEU A 149 -19.11 23.67 8.77
N LEU A 150 -17.78 23.68 8.90
CA LEU A 150 -16.91 24.40 7.97
C LEU A 150 -16.91 23.77 6.57
N VAL A 151 -16.97 22.45 6.48
CA VAL A 151 -17.05 21.71 5.20
C VAL A 151 -18.39 21.96 4.52
N GLU A 152 -19.47 22.10 5.27
CA GLU A 152 -20.78 22.55 4.78
C GLU A 152 -20.81 24.03 4.31
N GLY A 153 -19.73 24.78 4.50
CA GLY A 153 -19.64 26.18 4.10
C GLY A 153 -20.33 27.16 5.04
N LYS A 154 -20.66 26.76 6.28
CA LYS A 154 -21.30 27.64 7.28
C LYS A 154 -20.38 28.80 7.68
N LEU A 155 -20.98 29.97 7.90
CA LEU A 155 -20.28 31.15 8.43
C LEU A 155 -20.05 31.02 9.93
N ASN A 156 -19.01 31.68 10.46
CA ASN A 156 -18.66 31.62 11.90
C ASN A 156 -19.85 31.90 12.82
N LYS A 157 -20.73 32.85 12.46
CA LYS A 157 -21.95 33.18 13.22
C LYS A 157 -22.94 32.01 13.23
N GLN A 158 -23.16 31.35 12.10
CA GLN A 158 -24.07 30.21 12.00
C GLN A 158 -23.54 29.00 12.79
N ILE A 159 -22.22 28.76 12.75
CA ILE A 159 -21.57 27.71 13.54
C ILE A 159 -21.70 28.00 15.04
N ALA A 160 -21.50 29.27 15.43
CA ALA A 160 -21.69 29.73 16.80
C ALA A 160 -23.11 29.48 17.31
N ASP A 161 -24.11 29.87 16.52
CA ASP A 161 -25.53 29.69 16.82
C ASP A 161 -25.89 28.19 16.96
N GLN A 162 -25.40 27.35 16.04
CA GLN A 162 -25.71 25.91 16.03
C GLN A 162 -25.01 25.14 17.14
N LEU A 163 -23.78 25.52 17.51
CA LEU A 163 -23.02 24.87 18.56
C LEU A 163 -23.24 25.50 19.95
N GLY A 164 -24.06 26.55 20.07
CA GLY A 164 -24.37 27.22 21.33
C GLY A 164 -23.17 27.92 21.99
N ILE A 165 -22.25 28.47 21.19
CA ILE A 165 -21.05 29.17 21.69
C ILE A 165 -20.82 30.50 20.98
N VAL A 166 -20.03 31.40 21.56
CA VAL A 166 -19.77 32.72 20.98
C VAL A 166 -18.87 32.66 19.74
N GLU A 167 -19.10 33.55 18.77
CA GLU A 167 -18.36 33.62 17.50
C GLU A 167 -16.84 33.75 17.69
N LYS A 168 -16.39 34.46 18.74
CA LYS A 168 -14.98 34.58 19.10
C LYS A 168 -14.33 33.20 19.35
N THR A 169 -15.05 32.29 19.99
CA THR A 169 -14.60 30.93 20.28
C THR A 169 -14.54 30.09 19.01
N ILE A 170 -15.47 30.28 18.08
CA ILE A 170 -15.43 29.65 16.75
C ILE A 170 -14.18 30.05 15.97
N LYS A 171 -13.79 31.33 16.00
CA LYS A 171 -12.55 31.80 15.34
C LYS A 171 -11.32 31.05 15.87
N VAL A 172 -11.26 30.78 17.18
CA VAL A 172 -10.18 30.01 17.79
C VAL A 172 -10.20 28.54 17.36
N HIS A 173 -11.37 27.88 17.43
CA HIS A 173 -11.48 26.48 16.97
C HIS A 173 -11.17 26.34 15.48
N ARG A 174 -11.65 27.24 14.63
CA ARG A 174 -11.36 27.26 13.20
C ARG A 174 -9.85 27.40 12.95
N ALA A 175 -9.17 28.31 13.65
CA ALA A 175 -7.71 28.45 13.52
C ALA A 175 -6.97 27.15 13.89
N ARG A 176 -7.39 26.48 14.97
CA ARG A 176 -6.83 25.18 15.39
C ARG A 176 -7.11 24.07 14.39
N VAL A 177 -8.33 23.98 13.86
CA VAL A 177 -8.70 23.02 12.81
C VAL A 177 -7.83 23.22 11.58
N LEU A 178 -7.71 24.46 11.08
CA LEU A 178 -6.87 24.76 9.91
C LEU A 178 -5.40 24.39 10.15
N ALA A 179 -4.87 24.71 11.34
CA ALA A 179 -3.51 24.35 11.73
C ALA A 179 -3.29 22.82 11.80
N LYS A 180 -4.16 22.08 12.49
CA LYS A 180 -4.08 20.61 12.62
C LYS A 180 -4.27 19.90 11.29
N MET A 181 -5.13 20.42 10.43
CA MET A 181 -5.35 19.90 9.07
C MET A 181 -4.26 20.35 8.08
N LYS A 182 -3.29 21.16 8.51
CA LYS A 182 -2.19 21.73 7.72
C LYS A 182 -2.66 22.49 6.47
N VAL A 183 -3.76 23.23 6.58
CA VAL A 183 -4.33 24.04 5.50
C VAL A 183 -4.44 25.52 5.88
N ARG A 184 -4.35 26.41 4.88
CA ARG A 184 -4.35 27.87 5.11
C ARG A 184 -5.73 28.52 4.96
N SER A 185 -6.72 27.81 4.44
CA SER A 185 -8.07 28.33 4.21
C SER A 185 -9.14 27.26 4.36
N SER A 186 -10.39 27.68 4.60
CA SER A 186 -11.55 26.78 4.61
C SER A 186 -11.85 26.18 3.24
N THR A 187 -11.55 26.89 2.16
CA THR A 187 -11.68 26.34 0.81
C THR A 187 -10.68 25.21 0.55
N ALA A 188 -9.45 25.33 1.06
CA ALA A 188 -8.47 24.26 1.01
C ALA A 188 -8.88 23.07 1.88
N LEU A 189 -9.53 23.33 3.02
CA LEU A 189 -10.08 22.30 3.90
C LEU A 189 -11.18 21.47 3.23
N VAL A 190 -12.14 22.13 2.57
CA VAL A 190 -13.21 21.45 1.81
C VAL A 190 -12.61 20.52 0.74
N ARG A 191 -11.69 21.04 -0.08
CA ARG A 191 -11.01 20.23 -1.12
C ARG A 191 -10.25 19.03 -0.55
N LEU A 192 -9.64 19.19 0.62
CA LEU A 192 -8.92 18.13 1.31
C LEU A 192 -9.88 17.01 1.73
N VAL A 193 -11.01 17.36 2.34
CA VAL A 193 -12.02 16.40 2.80
C VAL A 193 -12.72 15.71 1.62
N ASP A 194 -13.03 16.43 0.55
CA ASP A 194 -13.61 15.85 -0.68
C ASP A 194 -12.67 14.82 -1.31
N ARG A 195 -11.35 15.08 -1.34
CA ARG A 195 -10.36 14.10 -1.83
C ARG A 195 -10.37 12.82 -1.02
N VAL A 196 -10.46 12.92 0.31
CA VAL A 196 -10.52 11.76 1.22
C VAL A 196 -11.80 10.97 1.01
N GLN A 197 -12.95 11.64 0.89
CA GLN A 197 -14.24 10.96 0.69
C GLN A 197 -14.30 10.21 -0.64
N ARG A 198 -13.72 10.76 -1.71
CA ARG A 198 -13.61 10.07 -3.01
C ARG A 198 -12.68 8.86 -2.94
N ALA A 199 -11.50 9.00 -2.32
CA ALA A 199 -10.56 7.90 -2.15
C ALA A 199 -11.11 6.76 -1.26
N ALA A 200 -12.02 7.06 -0.34
CA ALA A 200 -12.72 6.07 0.47
C ALA A 200 -13.93 5.44 -0.25
N GLY A 201 -14.58 6.17 -1.16
CA GLY A 201 -15.75 5.71 -1.92
C GLY A 201 -15.43 4.75 -3.07
N ASP A 202 -14.25 4.87 -3.69
CA ASP A 202 -13.79 3.99 -4.79
C ASP A 202 -13.35 2.58 -4.32
N ARG A 203 -13.49 2.25 -3.03
CA ARG A 203 -13.18 0.92 -2.47
C ARG A 203 -14.43 0.06 -2.15
N THR A 204 -15.60 0.44 -2.68
CA THR A 204 -16.87 -0.31 -2.52
C THR A 204 -17.38 -0.80 -3.85
#